data_AF-A0AAD5G3Q1-F1
#
_entry.id   AF-A0AAD5G3Q1-F1
#
_cell.length_a   1.000
_cell.length_b   1.000
_cell.length_c   1.000
_cell.angle_alpha   90.00
_cell.angle_beta   90.00
_cell.angle_gamma   90.00
#
_symmetry.space_group_name_H-M   'P 1'
#
loop_
_entity.id
_entity.type
_entity.pdbx_description
1 polymer ?
#
loop_
_entity_poly.entity_id
_entity_poly.type
_entity_poly.pdbx_seq_one_letter_code
_entity_poly.pdbx_strand_id
1 'polypeptide(L)'
;MAGGTIQSPVGPDSETAKLINPRVEIDTSPPFGSVKEAVSRFGGRGSWIPVVQIPRLAGRDLEEIDMETVEKQAADLEKELITKEQETLEVLKELESTKGVMEGLKVNLM
;
A
#
# COMPACT_ATOMS: atom_id res chain seq x y z
N MET A 1 -11.57 -56.90 33.76
CA MET A 1 -10.16 -57.17 33.41
C MET A 1 -9.52 -55.88 32.91
N ALA A 2 -8.32 -55.59 33.42
CA ALA A 2 -7.21 -54.76 32.89
C ALA A 2 -7.57 -53.42 32.18
N GLY A 3 -7.05 -52.26 32.59
CA GLY A 3 -5.61 -51.89 32.65
C GLY A 3 -5.21 -51.33 31.27
N GLY A 4 -4.59 -50.18 31.06
CA GLY A 4 -3.91 -49.24 31.93
C GLY A 4 -3.49 -47.97 31.15
N THR A 5 -2.87 -47.07 31.88
CA THR A 5 -2.31 -45.74 31.53
C THR A 5 -1.33 -45.70 30.35
N ILE A 6 -1.37 -44.61 29.57
CA ILE A 6 -0.16 -43.97 29.02
C ILE A 6 -0.21 -42.47 29.34
N GLN A 7 0.87 -41.96 29.94
CA GLN A 7 1.11 -40.55 30.28
C GLN A 7 1.92 -39.84 29.18
N SER A 8 1.48 -38.62 28.85
CA SER A 8 2.23 -37.35 28.68
C SER A 8 3.25 -37.19 27.52
N PRO A 9 3.64 -35.95 27.08
CA PRO A 9 3.49 -34.65 27.76
C PRO A 9 3.07 -33.41 26.89
N VAL A 10 2.68 -32.33 27.62
CA VAL A 10 3.04 -30.88 27.47
C VAL A 10 3.88 -30.51 26.23
N GLY A 11 3.65 -29.43 25.47
CA GLY A 11 2.87 -28.17 25.57
C GLY A 11 3.07 -27.43 24.22
N PRO A 12 3.25 -26.09 24.15
CA PRO A 12 2.68 -25.02 24.95
C PRO A 12 1.92 -23.99 24.06
N ASP A 13 1.04 -23.22 24.70
CA ASP A 13 0.79 -21.80 24.38
C ASP A 13 0.41 -21.41 22.94
N SER A 14 -0.89 -21.43 22.66
CA SER A 14 -1.47 -20.37 21.84
C SER A 14 -2.32 -19.49 22.75
N GLU A 15 -1.64 -18.64 23.50
CA GLU A 15 -2.22 -17.42 24.06
C GLU A 15 -2.52 -16.38 22.96
N THR A 16 -2.81 -16.82 21.73
CA THR A 16 -3.36 -16.01 20.64
C THR A 16 -4.85 -16.28 20.40
N ALA A 17 -5.46 -17.21 21.14
CA ALA A 17 -6.92 -17.37 21.18
C ALA A 17 -7.63 -16.29 22.03
N LYS A 18 -6.93 -15.25 22.47
CA LYS A 18 -7.55 -14.04 23.02
C LYS A 18 -8.08 -13.18 21.87
N LEU A 19 -9.31 -13.50 21.49
CA LEU A 19 -10.30 -12.56 20.99
C LEU A 19 -10.11 -12.03 19.55
N ILE A 20 -10.00 -12.92 18.57
CA ILE A 20 -10.50 -12.57 17.23
C ILE A 20 -12.02 -12.61 17.34
N ASN A 21 -12.64 -11.46 17.65
CA ASN A 21 -14.08 -11.32 17.48
C ASN A 21 -14.39 -11.62 16.00
N PRO A 22 -15.16 -12.67 15.65
CA PRO A 22 -15.54 -12.96 14.27
C PRO A 22 -16.53 -11.91 13.70
N ARG A 23 -16.83 -10.88 14.50
CA ARG A 23 -17.68 -9.75 14.18
C ARG A 23 -16.83 -8.49 14.05
N VAL A 24 -15.81 -8.52 13.19
CA VAL A 24 -15.24 -7.28 12.67
C VAL A 24 -16.39 -6.57 11.95
N GLU A 25 -16.79 -5.43 12.49
CA GLU A 25 -17.76 -4.54 11.84
C GLU A 25 -17.06 -3.91 10.64
N ILE A 26 -17.30 -4.49 9.46
CA ILE A 26 -16.85 -3.91 8.20
C ILE A 26 -17.88 -2.87 7.83
N ASP A 27 -17.45 -1.61 7.80
CA ASP A 27 -18.27 -0.54 7.28
C ASP A 27 -18.51 -0.78 5.78
N THR A 28 -19.72 -1.20 5.44
CA THR A 28 -20.18 -1.36 4.05
C THR A 28 -20.97 -0.14 3.59
N SER A 29 -20.80 1.02 4.25
CA SER A 29 -21.38 2.26 3.76
C SER A 29 -20.89 2.55 2.34
N PRO A 30 -21.78 3.02 1.45
CA PRO A 30 -21.40 3.27 0.08
C PRO A 30 -20.36 4.40 0.02
N PRO A 31 -19.28 4.26 -0.77
CA PRO A 31 -18.20 5.25 -0.84
C PRO A 31 -18.62 6.60 -1.42
N PHE A 32 -19.87 6.71 -1.89
CA PHE A 32 -20.51 7.91 -2.40
C PHE A 32 -22.00 7.88 -2.11
N GLY A 33 -22.61 9.06 -1.94
CA GLY A 33 -24.04 9.20 -1.60
C GLY A 33 -24.98 9.04 -2.79
N SER A 34 -24.46 9.00 -4.02
CA SER A 34 -25.27 8.82 -5.23
C SER A 34 -24.44 8.31 -6.41
N VAL A 35 -25.06 7.56 -7.31
CA VAL A 35 -24.50 7.24 -8.63
C VAL A 35 -24.08 8.51 -9.38
N LYS A 36 -24.84 9.61 -9.24
CA LYS A 36 -24.49 10.90 -9.86
C LYS A 36 -23.15 11.42 -9.35
N GLU A 37 -22.87 11.26 -8.06
CA GLU A 37 -21.62 11.70 -7.44
C GLU A 37 -20.44 10.85 -7.93
N ALA A 38 -20.59 9.52 -7.93
CA ALA A 38 -19.57 8.61 -8.44
C ALA A 38 -19.19 8.93 -9.89
N VAL A 39 -20.20 9.08 -10.75
CA VAL A 39 -20.01 9.39 -12.17
C VAL A 39 -19.30 10.74 -12.33
N SER A 40 -19.61 11.74 -11.51
CA SER A 40 -18.91 13.02 -11.56
C SER A 40 -17.45 12.92 -11.13
N ARG A 41 -17.12 12.07 -10.14
CA ARG A 41 -15.75 11.90 -9.63
C ARG A 41 -14.85 11.10 -10.58
N PHE A 42 -15.37 10.06 -11.22
CA PHE A 42 -14.56 9.08 -11.99
C PHE A 42 -14.62 9.27 -13.51
N GLY A 43 -14.72 10.50 -14.01
CA GLY A 43 -14.63 10.80 -15.45
C GLY A 43 -15.90 11.34 -16.12
N GLY A 44 -16.91 11.72 -15.33
CA GLY A 44 -18.12 12.39 -15.81
C GLY A 44 -19.13 11.48 -16.50
N ARG A 45 -20.22 12.06 -16.99
CA ARG A 45 -21.29 11.37 -17.76
C ARG A 45 -20.89 11.18 -19.23
N GLY A 46 -19.65 10.79 -19.49
CA GLY A 46 -19.16 10.57 -20.85
C GLY A 46 -19.89 9.39 -21.50
N SER A 47 -20.31 9.57 -22.76
CA SER A 47 -20.72 8.41 -23.57
C SER A 47 -19.51 7.51 -23.77
N TRP A 48 -19.64 6.19 -23.58
CA TRP A 48 -18.56 5.25 -23.93
C TRP A 48 -18.25 5.41 -25.41
N ILE A 49 -17.03 5.85 -25.74
CA ILE A 49 -16.59 6.04 -27.12
C ILE A 49 -16.02 4.71 -27.59
N PRO A 50 -16.63 4.03 -28.58
CA PRO A 50 -16.03 2.84 -29.17
C PRO A 50 -14.69 3.23 -29.80
N VAL A 51 -13.66 2.39 -29.65
CA VAL A 51 -12.28 2.67 -30.11
C VAL A 51 -12.23 3.12 -31.58
N VAL A 52 -13.14 2.60 -32.41
CA VAL A 52 -13.29 2.95 -33.84
C VAL A 52 -13.76 4.39 -34.10
N GLN A 53 -14.31 5.08 -33.10
CA GLN A 53 -14.81 6.46 -33.20
C GLN A 53 -13.83 7.49 -32.63
N ILE A 54 -12.77 7.04 -31.94
CA ILE A 54 -11.73 7.92 -31.37
C ILE A 54 -11.10 8.85 -32.41
N PRO A 55 -10.74 8.41 -33.64
CA PRO A 55 -10.18 9.30 -34.65
C PRO A 55 -11.14 10.42 -35.08
N ARG A 56 -12.46 10.22 -34.96
CA ARG A 56 -13.48 11.21 -35.32
C ARG A 56 -13.77 12.23 -34.22
N LEU A 57 -13.35 11.94 -32.98
CA LEU A 57 -13.52 12.81 -31.82
C LEU A 57 -12.24 13.56 -31.47
N ALA A 58 -11.07 13.03 -31.84
CA ALA A 58 -9.80 13.75 -31.74
C ALA A 58 -9.78 15.10 -32.48
N GLY A 59 -10.70 15.31 -33.44
CA GLY A 59 -10.86 16.60 -34.12
C GLY A 59 -11.82 17.59 -33.42
N ARG A 60 -12.41 17.25 -32.26
CA ARG A 60 -13.38 18.09 -31.55
C ARG A 60 -13.11 18.03 -30.04
N ASP A 61 -12.39 19.03 -29.54
CA ASP A 61 -12.41 19.47 -28.14
C ASP A 61 -12.07 18.41 -27.07
N LEU A 62 -10.98 17.67 -27.25
CA LEU A 62 -10.16 17.27 -26.11
C LEU A 62 -9.23 18.46 -25.86
N GLU A 63 -9.26 19.07 -24.68
CA GLU A 63 -8.14 19.92 -24.24
C GLU A 63 -6.87 19.13 -24.55
N GLU A 64 -6.07 19.65 -25.48
CA GLU A 64 -4.88 18.98 -25.98
C GLU A 64 -3.92 18.89 -24.79
N ILE A 65 -3.95 17.73 -24.11
CA ILE A 65 -2.97 17.42 -23.08
C ILE A 65 -1.65 17.43 -23.81
N ASP A 66 -0.88 18.50 -23.59
CA ASP A 66 0.42 18.66 -24.21
C ASP A 66 1.32 17.54 -23.70
N MET A 67 1.54 16.55 -24.55
CA MET A 67 2.28 15.34 -24.23
C MET A 67 3.69 15.67 -23.73
N GLU A 68 4.30 16.73 -24.27
CA GLU A 68 5.60 17.22 -23.84
C GLU A 68 5.59 17.66 -22.36
N THR A 69 4.51 18.32 -21.92
CA THR A 69 4.37 18.75 -20.51
C THR A 69 4.24 17.58 -19.56
N VAL A 70 3.46 16.56 -19.94
CA VAL A 70 3.25 15.37 -19.12
C VAL A 70 4.53 14.54 -19.02
N GLU A 71 5.24 14.35 -20.14
CA GLU A 71 6.53 13.66 -20.14
C GLU A 71 7.57 14.37 -19.27
N LYS A 72 7.63 15.71 -19.34
CA LYS A 72 8.50 16.49 -18.47
C LYS A 72 8.15 16.33 -16.99
N GLN A 73 6.87 16.44 -16.64
CA GLN A 73 6.41 16.23 -15.25
C GLN A 73 6.75 14.84 -14.74
N ALA A 74 6.60 13.81 -15.58
CA ALA A 74 6.96 12.45 -15.22
C ALA A 74 8.48 12.30 -14.95
N ALA A 75 9.32 12.89 -15.81
CA ALA A 75 10.77 12.88 -15.63
C ALA A 75 11.22 13.63 -14.36
N ASP A 76 10.59 14.77 -14.06
CA ASP A 76 10.86 15.54 -12.85
C ASP A 76 10.51 14.72 -11.58
N LEU A 77 9.36 14.05 -11.58
CA LEU A 77 8.93 13.17 -10.48
C LEU A 77 9.83 11.93 -10.32
N GLU A 78 10.28 11.32 -11.42
CA GLU A 78 11.22 10.19 -11.38
C GLU A 78 12.53 10.59 -10.71
N LYS A 79 13.07 11.76 -11.05
CA LYS A 79 14.29 12.29 -10.43
C LYS A 79 14.12 12.54 -8.93
N GLU A 80 12.97 13.09 -8.52
CA GLU A 80 12.67 13.31 -7.10
C GLU A 80 12.59 11.99 -6.35
N LEU A 81 11.93 10.99 -6.92
CA LEU A 81 11.81 9.65 -6.35
C LEU A 81 13.19 9.02 -6.11
N ILE A 82 14.08 9.05 -7.12
CA ILE A 82 15.44 8.53 -7.00
C ILE A 82 16.22 9.22 -5.88
N THR A 83 16.07 10.55 -5.74
CA THR A 83 16.74 11.31 -4.69
C THR A 83 16.25 10.88 -3.31
N LYS A 84 14.93 10.71 -3.14
CA LYS A 84 14.31 10.25 -1.89
C LYS A 84 14.70 8.83 -1.51
N GLU A 85 14.82 7.94 -2.50
CA GLU A 85 15.31 6.59 -2.29
C GLU A 85 16.76 6.58 -1.77
N GLN A 86 17.62 7.43 -2.33
CA GLN A 86 19.01 7.57 -1.88
C GLN A 86 19.11 8.14 -0.47
N GLU A 87 18.36 9.20 -0.16
CA GLU A 87 18.28 9.78 1.19
C GLU A 87 17.83 8.71 2.22
N THR A 88 16.85 7.88 1.85
CA THR A 88 16.35 6.81 2.72
C THR A 88 17.42 5.74 2.98
N LEU A 89 18.18 5.36 1.95
CA LEU A 89 19.29 4.41 2.10
C LEU A 89 20.40 4.96 3.01
N GLU A 90 20.68 6.26 2.93
CA GLU A 90 21.66 6.92 3.80
C GLU A 90 21.23 6.86 5.27
N VAL A 91 19.97 7.20 5.57
CA VAL A 91 19.42 7.10 6.93
C VAL A 91 19.46 5.67 7.47
N LEU A 92 19.16 4.66 6.65
CA LEU A 92 19.23 3.26 7.07
C LEU A 92 20.66 2.84 7.43
N LYS A 93 21.66 3.30 6.69
CA LYS A 93 23.08 3.05 6.99
C LYS A 93 23.52 3.69 8.30
N GLU A 94 23.07 4.91 8.58
CA GLU A 94 23.34 5.58 9.86
C GLU A 94 22.68 4.86 11.03
N LEU A 95 21.45 4.39 10.85
CA LEU A 95 20.72 3.61 11.85
C LEU A 95 21.46 2.29 12.17
N GLU A 96 21.90 1.57 11.14
CA GLU A 96 22.69 0.35 11.28
C GLU A 96 24.00 0.61 12.03
N SER A 97 24.70 1.69 11.66
CA SER A 97 25.93 2.11 12.34
C SER A 97 25.68 2.42 13.83
N THR A 98 24.60 3.15 14.12
CA THR A 98 24.17 3.50 15.49
C THR A 98 23.84 2.24 16.30
N LYS A 99 23.14 1.27 15.69
CA LYS A 99 22.85 -0.02 16.31
C LYS A 99 24.13 -0.77 16.64
N GLY A 100 25.12 -0.80 15.74
CA GLY A 100 26.41 -1.44 15.99
C GLY A 100 27.16 -0.82 17.17
N VAL A 101 27.15 0.51 17.31
CA VAL A 101 27.74 1.20 18.46
C VAL A 101 27.02 0.82 19.77
N MET A 102 25.69 0.82 19.77
CA MET A 102 24.89 0.44 20.94
C MET A 102 25.16 -1.01 21.38
N GLU A 103 25.23 -1.95 20.43
CA GLU A 103 25.54 -3.35 20.70
C GLU A 103 26.96 -3.51 21.26
N GLY A 104 27.95 -2.80 20.69
CA GLY A 104 29.32 -2.79 21.20
C GLY A 104 29.42 -2.27 22.64
N LEU A 105 28.71 -1.19 22.97
CA LEU A 105 28.65 -0.66 24.33
C LEU A 105 27.97 -1.65 25.30
N LYS A 106 26.91 -2.33 24.85
CA LYS A 106 26.21 -3.34 25.66
C LYS A 106 27.12 -4.51 26.01
N VAL A 107 27.95 -4.98 25.07
CA VAL A 107 28.96 -6.04 25.32
C VAL A 107 30.04 -5.58 26.30
N ASN A 108 30.40 -4.29 26.31
CA ASN A 108 31.38 -3.77 27.27
C ASN A 108 30.82 -3.56 28.68
N LEU A 109 29.50 -3.42 28.83
CA LEU A 109 28.84 -3.16 30.11
C LEU A 109 28.29 -4.43 30.78
N MET A 110 28.00 -5.48 29.99
CA MET A 110 27.61 -6.81 30.46
C MET A 110 28.84 -7.69 30.70
#